data_AF-A0A7L1N631-F1
#
_entry.id   AF-A0A7L1N631-F1
#
_cell.length_a   1.000
_cell.length_b   1.000
_cell.length_c   1.000
_cell.angle_alpha   90.00
_cell.angle_beta   90.00
_cell.angle_gamma   90.00
#
_symmetry.space_group_name_H-M   'P 1'
#
loop_
_entity.id
_entity.type
_entity.pdbx_description
1 polymer ?
#
loop_
_entity_poly.entity_id
_entity_poly.type
_entity_poly.pdbx_seq_one_letter_code
_entity_poly.pdbx_strand_id
1 'polypeptide(L)'
;YSQVTGHLDDCTCDVETIDAFNNYKLFPRLNQLLESDYFRYYKVNLKKPCPFWSDNSHCGIRDCAVKPCLSDEVPDGIRYGSYKYSEEANSLAEECEEAKRLGAVDGSLSKEAQEAMVQWTWHDDSSDSFCEADDIYSPDAEYMDLLLNPERYTGYKGPDAWKIWNSIYEENCFKPQNIKRPLAPGRGDDGGQMFYKWLKGVCVEKRAFYRLISGLHASINIHLSARYLLQDTWSEKKWGPNVTEFQQRFDEVITKGEGPRRLKNLYFLYLIELRALSKVLPFFERTSFHLYTGNQSYDAEIKNQLLEVLHLAKSFPLHFDENSLFAGNTSEAAKLKEEFRLHFKNISKIMDCVGCFKCRLWGKLQTQGLGTALKILFSENLIEKIPESGPSYGFQLTRQEIVALFNAFGR
;
A
#
# COMPACT_ATOMS: atom_id res chain seq x y z
N TYR A 1 -11.86 23.60 14.37
CA TYR A 1 -10.47 23.51 13.86
C TYR A 1 -9.75 22.55 14.79
N SER A 2 -9.49 21.33 14.34
CA SER A 2 -8.80 20.31 15.14
C SER A 2 -7.32 20.46 14.87
N GLN A 3 -6.58 21.06 15.81
CA GLN A 3 -5.14 21.22 15.71
C GLN A 3 -4.49 20.03 16.43
N VAL A 4 -3.73 19.20 15.71
CA VAL A 4 -2.95 18.13 16.33
C VAL A 4 -1.57 18.72 16.64
N THR A 5 -1.38 19.21 17.85
CA THR A 5 -0.10 19.75 18.32
C THR A 5 0.58 18.77 19.27
N GLY A 6 1.91 18.69 19.21
CA GLY A 6 2.74 18.01 20.20
C GLY A 6 3.31 16.66 19.76
N HIS A 7 3.99 15.98 20.69
CA HIS A 7 4.77 14.78 20.40
C HIS A 7 3.88 13.55 20.17
N LEU A 8 4.31 12.66 19.26
CA LEU A 8 3.72 11.34 19.07
C LEU A 8 4.23 10.42 20.18
N ASP A 9 3.31 9.75 20.90
CA ASP A 9 3.63 9.00 22.12
C ASP A 9 4.70 7.89 21.95
N ASP A 10 4.98 7.45 20.72
CA ASP A 10 6.00 6.44 20.36
C ASP A 10 7.02 6.94 19.28
N CYS A 11 6.98 8.22 18.88
CA CYS A 11 7.94 8.80 17.93
C CYS A 11 8.35 10.19 18.40
N THR A 12 9.64 10.45 18.60
CA THR A 12 10.18 11.76 19.02
C THR A 12 10.21 12.76 17.86
N CYS A 13 9.09 12.89 17.13
CA CYS A 13 8.91 13.84 16.04
C CYS A 13 7.73 14.76 16.35
N ASP A 14 7.96 16.06 16.17
CA ASP A 14 6.93 17.08 16.26
C ASP A 14 6.10 17.10 14.98
N VAL A 15 4.78 17.24 15.12
CA VAL A 15 3.84 17.19 13.98
C VAL A 15 4.17 18.27 12.95
N GLU A 16 4.54 19.45 13.43
CA GLU A 16 4.93 20.62 12.65
C GLU A 16 6.14 20.32 11.75
N THR A 17 7.08 19.49 12.22
CA THR A 17 8.25 19.09 11.42
C THR A 17 7.85 18.13 10.30
N ILE A 18 6.95 17.19 10.59
CA ILE A 18 6.43 16.24 9.60
C ILE A 18 5.64 17.00 8.53
N ASP A 19 4.74 17.90 8.95
CA ASP A 19 3.90 18.70 8.06
C ASP A 19 4.74 19.58 7.14
N ALA A 20 5.74 20.29 7.69
CA ALA A 20 6.60 21.16 6.89
C ALA A 20 7.44 20.36 5.88
N PHE A 21 7.97 19.21 6.29
CA PHE A 21 8.73 18.34 5.40
C PHE A 21 7.85 17.75 4.29
N ASN A 22 6.70 17.16 4.65
CA ASN A 22 5.81 16.54 3.69
C ASN A 22 5.24 17.57 2.71
N ASN A 23 4.58 18.61 3.22
CA ASN A 23 3.76 19.48 2.38
C ASN A 23 4.57 20.38 1.44
N TYR A 24 5.80 20.75 1.83
CA TYR A 24 6.62 21.69 1.04
C TYR A 24 7.80 21.04 0.32
N LYS A 25 8.37 19.94 0.84
CA LYS A 25 9.55 19.30 0.22
C LYS A 25 9.18 18.04 -0.55
N LEU A 26 8.43 17.13 0.07
CA LEU A 26 8.20 15.78 -0.45
C LEU A 26 7.00 15.71 -1.41
N PHE A 27 5.85 16.22 -0.98
CA PHE A 27 4.57 16.07 -1.66
C PHE A 27 4.58 16.55 -3.13
N PRO A 28 5.14 17.71 -3.49
CA PRO A 28 5.16 18.14 -4.89
C PRO A 28 5.91 17.19 -5.82
N ARG A 29 7.05 16.66 -5.37
CA ARG A 29 7.89 15.72 -6.13
C ARG A 29 7.28 14.34 -6.21
N LEU A 30 6.72 13.88 -5.08
CA LEU A 30 6.02 12.60 -5.03
C LEU A 30 4.79 12.63 -5.95
N ASN A 31 3.99 13.70 -5.94
CA ASN A 31 2.81 13.78 -6.78
C ASN A 31 3.18 13.76 -8.28
N GLN A 32 4.25 14.46 -8.68
CA GLN A 32 4.77 14.39 -10.05
C GLN A 32 5.20 12.97 -10.44
N LEU A 33 5.87 12.25 -9.53
CA LEU A 33 6.27 10.86 -9.75
C LEU A 33 5.05 9.94 -9.96
N LEU A 34 3.99 10.11 -9.15
CA LEU A 34 2.77 9.29 -9.22
C LEU A 34 1.94 9.52 -10.49
N GLU A 35 2.11 10.66 -11.15
CA GLU A 35 1.47 10.97 -12.43
C GLU A 35 2.19 10.32 -13.64
N SER A 36 3.41 9.83 -13.45
CA SER A 36 4.18 9.18 -14.52
C SER A 36 3.59 7.83 -14.95
N ASP A 37 3.91 7.41 -16.18
CA ASP A 37 3.38 6.17 -16.76
C ASP A 37 3.74 4.91 -15.95
N TYR A 38 4.92 4.89 -15.32
CA TYR A 38 5.30 3.76 -14.49
C TYR A 38 4.38 3.62 -13.25
N PHE A 39 3.96 4.73 -12.64
CA PHE A 39 3.24 4.72 -11.36
C PHE A 39 1.72 4.87 -11.46
N ARG A 40 1.19 5.42 -12.57
CA ARG A 40 -0.26 5.63 -12.73
C ARG A 40 -1.05 4.36 -13.04
N TYR A 41 -0.41 3.34 -13.61
CA TYR A 41 -1.08 2.09 -14.01
C TYR A 41 -0.87 0.99 -12.99
N TYR A 42 -1.98 0.56 -12.37
CA TYR A 42 -2.00 -0.52 -11.38
C TYR A 42 -2.82 -1.70 -11.89
N LYS A 43 -2.23 -2.91 -11.89
CA LYS A 43 -2.91 -4.13 -12.31
C LYS A 43 -3.69 -4.71 -11.13
N VAL A 44 -4.97 -5.00 -11.31
CA VAL A 44 -5.82 -5.56 -10.24
C VAL A 44 -6.96 -6.40 -10.80
N ASN A 45 -7.32 -7.47 -10.09
CA ASN A 45 -8.55 -8.20 -10.35
C ASN A 45 -9.66 -7.68 -9.42
N LEU A 46 -10.63 -6.94 -9.98
CA LEU A 46 -11.79 -6.44 -9.24
C LEU A 46 -13.01 -7.36 -9.35
N LYS A 47 -12.95 -8.41 -10.17
CA LYS A 47 -14.06 -9.33 -10.48
C LYS A 47 -14.11 -10.55 -9.56
N LYS A 48 -13.10 -10.75 -8.70
CA LYS A 48 -13.09 -11.83 -7.71
C LYS A 48 -14.35 -11.78 -6.82
N PRO A 49 -15.04 -12.93 -6.64
CA PRO A 49 -16.14 -13.03 -5.70
C PRO A 49 -15.63 -13.01 -4.26
N CYS A 50 -16.47 -12.52 -3.35
CA CYS A 50 -16.17 -12.57 -1.92
C CYS A 50 -16.07 -14.04 -1.44
N PRO A 51 -14.94 -14.46 -0.84
CA PRO A 51 -14.78 -15.84 -0.37
C PRO A 51 -15.51 -16.13 0.95
N PHE A 52 -15.99 -15.09 1.65
CA PHE A 52 -16.51 -15.22 3.02
C PHE A 52 -18.04 -15.17 3.14
N TRP A 53 -18.72 -14.45 2.23
CA TRP A 53 -20.18 -14.35 2.24
C TRP A 53 -20.70 -13.99 0.85
N SER A 54 -21.98 -14.25 0.60
CA SER A 54 -22.66 -13.79 -0.61
C SER A 54 -22.93 -12.28 -0.51
N ASP A 55 -22.31 -11.50 -1.39
CA ASP A 55 -22.55 -10.07 -1.50
C ASP A 55 -23.76 -9.79 -2.40
N ASN A 56 -24.74 -9.07 -1.85
CA ASN A 56 -25.81 -8.40 -2.61
C ASN A 56 -25.63 -6.86 -2.59
N SER A 57 -24.46 -6.38 -2.20
CA SER A 57 -24.19 -4.96 -1.93
C SER A 57 -23.88 -4.22 -3.23
N HIS A 58 -24.87 -3.48 -3.73
CA HIS A 58 -24.69 -2.56 -4.87
C HIS A 58 -24.16 -1.21 -4.39
N CYS A 59 -23.13 -0.69 -5.08
CA CYS A 59 -22.64 0.65 -4.78
C CYS A 59 -23.71 1.71 -5.09
N GLY A 60 -24.04 2.54 -4.10
CA GLY A 60 -25.19 3.45 -4.16
C GLY A 60 -25.06 4.66 -5.09
N ILE A 61 -23.91 4.87 -5.76
CA ILE A 61 -23.65 6.02 -6.63
C ILE A 61 -22.99 5.55 -7.94
N ARG A 62 -23.42 6.10 -9.09
CA ARG A 62 -22.88 5.77 -10.43
C ARG A 62 -21.36 6.01 -10.54
N ASP A 63 -20.82 6.97 -9.78
CA ASP A 63 -19.39 7.33 -9.79
C ASP A 63 -18.47 6.34 -9.07
N CYS A 64 -19.04 5.26 -8.53
CA CYS A 64 -18.33 4.16 -7.89
C CYS A 64 -17.77 3.13 -8.88
N ALA A 65 -18.26 3.15 -10.13
CA ALA A 65 -17.72 2.35 -11.21
C ALA A 65 -16.26 2.75 -11.50
N VAL A 66 -15.40 1.75 -11.69
CA VAL A 66 -14.02 1.93 -12.12
C VAL A 66 -14.00 1.89 -13.64
N LYS A 67 -13.24 2.78 -14.28
CA LYS A 67 -13.01 2.74 -15.73
C LYS A 67 -11.72 1.94 -15.97
N PRO A 68 -11.79 0.72 -16.56
CA PRO A 68 -10.59 -0.01 -16.98
C PRO A 68 -9.90 0.71 -18.14
N CYS A 69 -8.58 0.55 -18.25
CA CYS A 69 -7.83 1.05 -19.40
C CYS A 69 -8.17 0.23 -20.65
N LEU A 70 -8.20 0.89 -21.81
CA LEU A 70 -8.14 0.17 -23.07
C LEU A 70 -6.72 -0.38 -23.27
N SER A 71 -6.57 -1.50 -24.00
CA SER A 71 -5.29 -2.20 -24.16
C SER A 71 -4.23 -1.37 -24.88
N ASP A 72 -4.64 -0.37 -25.65
CA ASP A 72 -3.83 0.60 -26.39
C ASP A 72 -3.44 1.84 -25.57
N GLU A 73 -4.09 2.11 -24.43
CA GLU A 73 -3.76 3.24 -23.55
C GLU A 73 -2.60 2.92 -22.58
N VAL A 74 -2.30 1.63 -22.36
CA VAL A 74 -1.20 1.18 -21.50
C VAL A 74 0.09 1.06 -22.32
N PRO A 75 1.20 1.70 -21.91
CA PRO A 75 2.47 1.62 -22.63
C PRO A 75 2.91 0.18 -22.91
N ASP A 76 3.44 -0.07 -24.11
CA ASP A 76 3.81 -1.40 -24.59
C ASP A 76 4.78 -2.12 -23.64
N GLY A 77 5.71 -1.40 -23.00
CA GLY A 77 6.64 -1.99 -22.05
C GLY A 77 5.97 -2.54 -20.78
N ILE A 78 4.83 -1.96 -20.39
CA ILE A 78 4.01 -2.40 -19.25
C ILE A 78 3.06 -3.54 -19.69
N ARG A 79 2.58 -3.50 -20.93
CA ARG A 79 1.66 -4.50 -21.51
C ARG A 79 2.36 -5.83 -21.83
N TYR A 80 3.51 -5.80 -22.50
CA TYR A 80 4.22 -7.02 -22.95
C TYR A 80 5.07 -7.69 -21.87
N GLY A 81 5.30 -7.03 -20.73
CA GLY A 81 5.89 -7.67 -19.55
C GLY A 81 5.09 -8.89 -19.05
N SER A 82 3.80 -9.01 -19.40
CA SER A 82 2.92 -10.11 -18.98
C SER A 82 2.69 -11.23 -20.01
N TYR A 83 3.10 -11.10 -21.27
CA TYR A 83 2.78 -12.09 -22.34
C TYR A 83 3.98 -12.97 -22.73
N LYS A 84 4.70 -13.52 -21.75
CA LYS A 84 5.82 -14.44 -22.04
C LYS A 84 5.45 -15.91 -22.26
N TYR A 85 4.16 -16.28 -22.25
CA TYR A 85 3.76 -17.70 -22.30
C TYR A 85 2.46 -17.96 -23.07
N SER A 86 2.48 -17.86 -24.41
CA SER A 86 1.58 -18.66 -25.25
C SER A 86 2.41 -19.44 -26.27
N GLU A 87 2.09 -20.72 -26.46
CA GLU A 87 2.87 -21.65 -27.30
C GLU A 87 2.95 -21.20 -28.76
N GLU A 88 1.97 -20.42 -29.23
CA GLU A 88 1.94 -19.93 -30.62
C GLU A 88 2.99 -18.85 -30.90
N ALA A 89 3.45 -18.13 -29.87
CA ALA A 89 4.46 -17.06 -30.01
C ALA A 89 5.91 -17.59 -30.12
N ASN A 90 6.15 -18.86 -29.80
CA ASN A 90 7.49 -19.48 -29.88
C ASN A 90 7.94 -19.74 -31.32
N SER A 91 7.03 -19.80 -32.29
CA SER A 91 7.37 -20.12 -33.69
C SER A 91 7.85 -18.93 -34.52
N LEU A 92 7.68 -17.70 -34.01
CA LEU A 92 8.08 -16.45 -34.68
C LEU A 92 9.29 -15.77 -34.00
N ALA A 93 9.93 -16.46 -33.06
CA ALA A 93 10.93 -15.89 -32.16
C ALA A 93 12.39 -16.22 -32.52
N GLU A 94 12.71 -16.51 -33.79
CA GLU A 94 14.12 -16.70 -34.20
C GLU A 94 14.86 -15.39 -34.53
N GLU A 95 14.18 -14.24 -34.65
CA GLU A 95 14.83 -12.94 -34.94
C GLU A 95 14.70 -11.88 -33.83
N CYS A 96 14.10 -12.23 -32.68
CA CYS A 96 14.02 -11.32 -31.52
C CYS A 96 14.80 -11.88 -30.30
N GLU A 97 15.85 -12.65 -30.56
CA GLU A 97 16.89 -12.96 -29.57
C GLU A 97 17.74 -11.70 -29.30
N GLU A 98 17.24 -10.78 -28.49
CA GLU A 98 18.07 -9.91 -27.63
C GLU A 98 17.27 -9.10 -26.58
N ALA A 99 16.07 -9.54 -26.20
CA ALA A 99 15.33 -8.93 -25.09
C ALA A 99 15.95 -9.35 -23.74
N LYS A 100 16.99 -8.61 -23.35
CA LYS A 100 17.74 -8.70 -22.10
C LYS A 100 16.84 -8.95 -20.88
N ARG A 101 17.13 -10.08 -20.22
CA ARG A 101 16.70 -10.42 -18.86
C ARG A 101 16.86 -9.21 -17.92
N LEU A 102 15.79 -8.83 -17.22
CA LEU A 102 15.87 -8.01 -16.01
C LEU A 102 16.51 -8.87 -14.91
N GLY A 103 17.85 -8.89 -14.88
CA GLY A 103 18.67 -9.79 -14.07
C GLY A 103 19.51 -10.75 -14.89
N ALA A 104 20.31 -10.24 -15.84
CA ALA A 104 21.30 -11.06 -16.54
C ALA A 104 22.32 -11.61 -15.54
N VAL A 105 22.16 -12.91 -15.24
CA VAL A 105 23.17 -13.75 -14.60
C VAL A 105 24.34 -13.91 -15.57
N ASP A 106 25.55 -13.87 -15.03
CA ASP A 106 26.81 -14.13 -15.76
C ASP A 106 26.67 -15.38 -16.66
N GLY A 107 27.13 -15.27 -17.90
CA GLY A 107 26.96 -16.28 -18.96
C GLY A 107 27.82 -17.54 -18.77
N SER A 108 28.41 -17.71 -17.59
CA SER A 108 29.29 -18.81 -17.20
C SER A 108 28.54 -20.04 -16.63
N LEU A 109 27.23 -19.92 -16.37
CA LEU A 109 26.41 -20.99 -15.81
C LEU A 109 25.74 -21.84 -16.90
N SER A 110 25.70 -23.17 -16.68
CA SER A 110 25.06 -24.12 -17.58
C SER A 110 23.54 -23.86 -17.69
N LYS A 111 22.94 -24.27 -18.82
CA LYS A 111 21.50 -24.04 -19.09
C LYS A 111 20.60 -24.64 -18.00
N GLU A 112 21.00 -25.78 -17.44
CA GLU A 112 20.28 -26.50 -16.39
C GLU A 112 20.31 -25.73 -15.05
N ALA A 113 21.41 -25.03 -14.75
CA ALA A 113 21.53 -24.19 -13.56
C ALA A 113 20.71 -22.89 -13.68
N GLN A 114 20.60 -22.33 -14.90
CA GLN A 114 19.75 -21.17 -15.15
C GLN A 114 18.26 -21.49 -15.01
N GLU A 115 17.82 -22.65 -15.50
CA GLU A 115 16.43 -23.11 -15.37
C GLU A 115 16.07 -23.43 -13.91
N ALA A 116 16.98 -24.08 -13.17
CA ALA A 116 16.82 -24.31 -11.73
C ALA A 116 16.75 -22.99 -10.94
N MET A 117 17.55 -21.98 -11.29
CA MET A 117 17.51 -20.66 -10.66
C MET A 117 16.20 -19.90 -10.91
N VAL A 118 15.62 -20.00 -12.12
CA VAL A 118 14.30 -19.40 -12.42
C VAL A 118 13.22 -20.08 -11.59
N GLN A 119 13.25 -21.42 -11.48
CA GLN A 119 12.29 -22.16 -10.64
C GLN A 119 12.44 -21.82 -9.15
N TRP A 120 13.65 -21.62 -8.64
CA TRP A 120 13.88 -21.20 -7.25
C TRP A 120 13.43 -19.76 -6.99
N THR A 121 13.71 -18.84 -7.91
CA THR A 121 13.26 -17.43 -7.80
C THR A 121 11.73 -17.34 -7.81
N TRP A 122 11.05 -18.17 -8.62
CA TRP A 122 9.58 -18.26 -8.62
C TRP A 122 9.00 -18.86 -7.33
N HIS A 123 9.67 -19.88 -6.78
CA HIS A 123 9.28 -20.49 -5.51
C HIS A 123 9.47 -19.52 -4.33
N ASP A 124 10.55 -18.72 -4.35
CA ASP A 124 10.87 -17.76 -3.30
C ASP A 124 10.03 -16.47 -3.42
N ASP A 125 9.80 -15.94 -4.63
CA ASP A 125 8.95 -14.76 -4.86
C ASP A 125 7.47 -15.00 -4.54
N SER A 126 6.97 -16.22 -4.74
CA SER A 126 5.60 -16.60 -4.37
C SER A 126 5.42 -16.87 -2.87
N SER A 127 6.49 -17.23 -2.15
CA SER A 127 6.46 -17.47 -0.71
C SER A 127 6.61 -16.20 0.12
N ASP A 128 7.38 -15.20 -0.34
CA ASP A 128 7.66 -13.95 0.38
C ASP A 128 6.70 -12.77 0.11
N SER A 129 5.70 -12.93 -0.78
CA SER A 129 4.69 -11.88 -1.03
C SER A 129 3.70 -11.73 0.14
N PHE A 130 3.43 -10.47 0.53
CA PHE A 130 2.45 -10.09 1.57
C PHE A 130 1.01 -10.01 1.04
N CYS A 131 0.82 -10.14 -0.27
CA CYS A 131 -0.49 -10.13 -0.95
C CYS A 131 -0.61 -11.31 -1.93
N GLU A 132 -1.83 -11.63 -2.37
CA GLU A 132 -2.04 -12.74 -3.30
C GLU A 132 -1.41 -12.45 -4.65
N ALA A 133 -0.29 -13.11 -4.96
CA ALA A 133 0.33 -13.08 -6.29
C ALA A 133 -0.62 -13.56 -7.40
N ASP A 134 -1.60 -14.41 -7.03
CA ASP A 134 -2.63 -14.97 -7.91
C ASP A 134 -3.55 -13.90 -8.53
N ASP A 135 -3.62 -12.69 -7.96
CA ASP A 135 -4.40 -11.57 -8.53
C ASP A 135 -3.77 -11.02 -9.81
N ILE A 136 -2.45 -11.14 -10.01
CA ILE A 136 -1.74 -10.55 -11.17
C ILE A 136 -1.82 -11.47 -12.39
N TYR A 137 -1.74 -12.78 -12.15
CA TYR A 137 -1.70 -13.80 -13.20
C TYR A 137 -3.08 -14.27 -13.65
N SER A 138 -4.13 -13.83 -12.95
CA SER A 138 -5.51 -14.08 -13.35
C SER A 138 -5.81 -13.44 -14.72
N PRO A 139 -6.50 -14.15 -15.63
CA PRO A 139 -6.93 -13.57 -16.91
C PRO A 139 -7.90 -12.39 -16.74
N ASP A 140 -8.58 -12.31 -15.58
CA ASP A 140 -9.50 -11.22 -15.24
C ASP A 140 -8.80 -9.98 -14.66
N ALA A 141 -7.48 -10.02 -14.50
CA ALA A 141 -6.69 -8.94 -13.96
C ALA A 141 -6.40 -7.88 -15.02
N GLU A 142 -6.94 -6.68 -14.81
CA GLU A 142 -6.88 -5.57 -15.77
C GLU A 142 -6.01 -4.44 -15.21
N TYR A 143 -5.36 -3.68 -16.10
CA TYR A 143 -4.69 -2.44 -15.72
C TYR A 143 -5.73 -1.32 -15.55
N MET A 144 -5.61 -0.62 -14.41
CA MET A 144 -6.43 0.53 -14.05
C MET A 144 -5.57 1.78 -14.02
N ASP A 145 -6.04 2.86 -14.64
CA ASP A 145 -5.43 4.18 -14.53
C ASP A 145 -5.92 4.87 -13.26
N LEU A 146 -4.99 5.09 -12.33
CA LEU A 146 -5.26 5.69 -11.03
C LEU A 146 -5.66 7.17 -11.14
N LEU A 147 -5.22 7.87 -12.20
CA LEU A 147 -5.56 9.29 -12.42
C LEU A 147 -7.04 9.48 -12.78
N LEU A 148 -7.61 8.53 -13.52
CA LEU A 148 -9.04 8.51 -13.86
C LEU A 148 -9.91 7.97 -12.72
N ASN A 149 -9.30 7.27 -11.76
CA ASN A 149 -9.98 6.62 -10.65
C ASN A 149 -9.50 7.14 -9.28
N PRO A 150 -9.53 8.46 -9.01
CA PRO A 150 -9.00 9.02 -7.77
C PRO A 150 -9.78 8.54 -6.55
N GLU A 151 -9.09 8.36 -5.43
CA GLU A 151 -9.72 8.12 -4.14
C GLU A 151 -10.48 9.38 -3.68
N ARG A 152 -11.79 9.23 -3.46
CA ARG A 152 -12.72 10.30 -3.07
C ARG A 152 -14.02 9.70 -2.50
N TYR A 153 -14.97 10.55 -2.12
CA TYR A 153 -16.28 10.10 -1.65
C TYR A 153 -17.03 9.25 -2.69
N THR A 154 -17.47 8.06 -2.29
CA THR A 154 -18.23 7.11 -3.14
C THR A 154 -19.64 6.83 -2.62
N GLY A 155 -19.99 7.34 -1.45
CA GLY A 155 -21.25 7.02 -0.76
C GLY A 155 -21.29 5.64 -0.11
N TYR A 156 -20.22 4.84 -0.17
CA TYR A 156 -20.13 3.54 0.51
C TYR A 156 -20.15 3.72 2.04
N LYS A 157 -21.20 3.21 2.70
CA LYS A 157 -21.48 3.44 4.13
C LYS A 157 -22.38 2.34 4.71
N GLY A 158 -22.65 2.43 6.01
CA GLY A 158 -23.62 1.56 6.69
C GLY A 158 -23.09 0.17 7.02
N PRO A 159 -23.99 -0.81 7.27
CA PRO A 159 -23.61 -2.14 7.75
C PRO A 159 -22.59 -2.87 6.89
N ASP A 160 -22.65 -2.71 5.56
CA ASP A 160 -21.71 -3.35 4.63
C ASP A 160 -20.27 -2.85 4.84
N ALA A 161 -20.09 -1.52 4.92
CA ALA A 161 -18.79 -0.92 5.21
C ALA A 161 -18.31 -1.26 6.63
N TRP A 162 -19.21 -1.25 7.61
CA TRP A 162 -18.87 -1.59 9.00
C TRP A 162 -18.43 -3.05 9.14
N LYS A 163 -19.10 -3.97 8.44
CA LYS A 163 -18.74 -5.39 8.42
C LYS A 163 -17.31 -5.59 7.91
N ILE A 164 -16.96 -4.96 6.79
CA ILE A 164 -15.60 -5.01 6.23
C ILE A 164 -14.56 -4.53 7.25
N TRP A 165 -14.74 -3.32 7.81
CA TRP A 165 -13.79 -2.80 8.78
C TRP A 165 -13.71 -3.67 10.03
N ASN A 166 -14.85 -4.16 10.54
CA ASN A 166 -14.86 -5.06 11.69
C ASN A 166 -14.02 -6.30 11.41
N SER A 167 -14.21 -6.95 10.26
CA SER A 167 -13.41 -8.11 9.84
C SER A 167 -11.92 -7.79 9.71
N ILE A 168 -11.56 -6.68 9.05
CA ILE A 168 -10.14 -6.26 8.91
C ILE A 168 -9.49 -6.07 10.28
N TYR A 169 -10.16 -5.36 11.19
CA TYR A 169 -9.58 -5.18 12.51
C TYR A 169 -9.61 -6.51 13.31
N GLU A 170 -10.61 -7.37 13.13
CA GLU A 170 -10.71 -8.69 13.79
C GLU A 170 -9.61 -9.67 13.38
N GLU A 171 -8.98 -9.50 12.20
CA GLU A 171 -7.74 -10.20 11.85
C GLU A 171 -6.62 -9.99 12.88
N ASN A 172 -6.69 -8.90 13.68
CA ASN A 172 -5.92 -8.77 14.91
C ASN A 172 -6.52 -9.69 16.00
N CYS A 173 -6.45 -11.02 15.77
CA CYS A 173 -7.09 -12.13 16.50
C CYS A 173 -6.69 -12.27 17.98
N PHE A 174 -6.02 -11.29 18.57
CA PHE A 174 -5.49 -11.35 19.93
C PHE A 174 -6.39 -10.69 20.97
N LYS A 175 -7.57 -10.22 20.57
CA LYS A 175 -8.53 -9.52 21.42
C LYS A 175 -9.45 -10.51 22.15
N PRO A 176 -9.47 -10.53 23.50
CA PRO A 176 -10.48 -11.26 24.25
C PRO A 176 -11.89 -10.81 23.84
N GLN A 177 -12.82 -11.75 23.67
CA GLN A 177 -14.20 -11.48 23.22
C GLN A 177 -14.94 -10.42 24.07
N ASN A 178 -14.51 -10.22 25.32
CA ASN A 178 -15.11 -9.31 26.28
C ASN A 178 -14.75 -7.83 26.06
N ILE A 179 -13.75 -7.52 25.24
CA ILE A 179 -13.33 -6.15 24.97
C ILE A 179 -14.12 -5.64 23.77
N LYS A 180 -14.65 -4.41 23.79
CA LYS A 180 -15.36 -3.81 22.65
C LYS A 180 -14.55 -2.66 22.09
N ARG A 181 -14.48 -2.53 20.77
CA ARG A 181 -13.79 -1.40 20.13
C ARG A 181 -14.72 -0.18 20.09
N PRO A 182 -14.18 1.04 20.19
CA PRO A 182 -14.95 2.27 19.99
C PRO A 182 -15.21 2.49 18.49
N LEU A 183 -16.09 1.69 17.90
CA LEU A 183 -16.36 1.69 16.45
C LEU A 183 -17.58 2.54 16.02
N ALA A 184 -18.31 3.17 16.95
CA ALA A 184 -19.44 4.03 16.57
C ALA A 184 -19.70 5.18 17.58
N PRO A 185 -20.05 6.38 17.09
CA PRO A 185 -20.62 7.42 17.94
C PRO A 185 -22.06 7.02 18.30
N GLY A 186 -22.41 7.01 19.59
CA GLY A 186 -23.80 6.89 20.04
C GLY A 186 -24.16 5.76 21.00
N ARG A 187 -23.20 4.96 21.49
CA ARG A 187 -23.44 4.08 22.67
C ARG A 187 -22.46 4.45 23.78
N GLY A 188 -22.97 5.10 24.83
CA GLY A 188 -22.25 5.21 26.12
C GLY A 188 -22.02 3.82 26.71
N ASP A 189 -21.12 3.57 27.64
CA ASP A 189 -20.18 4.36 28.41
C ASP A 189 -19.02 3.36 28.73
N ASP A 190 -17.85 3.82 29.17
CA ASP A 190 -16.68 3.00 29.63
C ASP A 190 -15.91 2.06 28.67
N GLY A 191 -16.48 1.60 27.54
CA GLY A 191 -15.83 0.59 26.69
C GLY A 191 -14.52 1.03 26.01
N GLY A 192 -14.38 2.32 25.67
CA GLY A 192 -13.20 2.86 25.01
C GLY A 192 -11.96 2.91 25.93
N GLN A 193 -12.12 3.34 27.18
CA GLN A 193 -11.01 3.38 28.13
C GLN A 193 -10.48 1.97 28.43
N MET A 194 -11.37 0.99 28.60
CA MET A 194 -10.96 -0.41 28.76
C MET A 194 -10.21 -0.94 27.53
N PHE A 195 -10.64 -0.60 26.32
CA PHE A 195 -9.94 -0.98 25.09
C PHE A 195 -8.52 -0.42 25.04
N TYR A 196 -8.33 0.87 25.32
CA TYR A 196 -6.99 1.48 25.29
C TYR A 196 -6.10 1.03 26.45
N LYS A 197 -6.67 0.78 27.63
CA LYS A 197 -5.94 0.17 28.74
C LYS A 197 -5.45 -1.24 28.39
N TRP A 198 -6.30 -2.04 27.75
CA TRP A 198 -5.91 -3.33 27.20
C TRP A 198 -4.85 -3.19 26.11
N LEU A 199 -5.05 -2.32 25.11
CA LEU A 199 -4.12 -2.11 24.00
C LEU A 199 -2.73 -1.68 24.48
N LYS A 200 -2.65 -0.91 25.59
CA LYS A 200 -1.40 -0.59 26.28
C LYS A 200 -0.73 -1.79 26.96
N GLY A 201 -1.50 -2.81 27.34
CA GLY A 201 -1.02 -4.05 27.94
C GLY A 201 -0.76 -5.19 26.94
N VAL A 202 -1.03 -5.01 25.65
CA VAL A 202 -0.67 -5.97 24.59
C VAL A 202 0.76 -5.70 24.11
N CYS A 203 1.45 -6.74 23.64
CA CYS A 203 2.75 -6.66 22.97
C CYS A 203 2.79 -5.57 21.88
N VAL A 204 3.98 -4.98 21.68
CA VAL A 204 4.22 -3.77 20.88
C VAL A 204 3.79 -3.96 19.43
N GLU A 205 4.00 -5.15 18.89
CA GLU A 205 3.74 -5.53 17.50
C GLU A 205 2.25 -5.54 17.17
N LYS A 206 1.43 -6.01 18.12
CA LYS A 206 -0.03 -6.06 17.98
C LYS A 206 -0.66 -4.67 18.08
N ARG A 207 -0.05 -3.80 18.87
CA ARG A 207 -0.39 -2.37 18.90
C ARG A 207 -0.03 -1.71 17.58
N ALA A 208 1.13 -2.03 17.01
CA ALA A 208 1.55 -1.51 15.71
C ALA A 208 0.53 -1.87 14.62
N PHE A 209 0.10 -3.13 14.50
CA PHE A 209 -0.92 -3.53 13.52
C PHE A 209 -2.21 -2.70 13.65
N TYR A 210 -2.73 -2.53 14.87
CA TYR A 210 -3.92 -1.69 15.08
C TYR A 210 -3.70 -0.24 14.64
N ARG A 211 -2.55 0.35 14.97
CA ARG A 211 -2.23 1.74 14.59
C ARG A 211 -2.10 1.89 13.09
N LEU A 212 -1.48 0.93 12.40
CA LEU A 212 -1.37 0.93 10.93
C LEU A 212 -2.74 0.88 10.27
N ILE A 213 -3.60 -0.07 10.63
CA ILE A 213 -4.96 -0.16 10.08
C ILE A 213 -5.81 1.05 10.47
N SER A 214 -5.64 1.58 11.69
CA SER A 214 -6.31 2.80 12.13
C SER A 214 -5.85 4.04 11.36
N GLY A 215 -4.57 4.13 11.01
CA GLY A 215 -4.02 5.18 10.17
C GLY A 215 -4.57 5.09 8.75
N LEU A 216 -4.61 3.90 8.18
CA LEU A 216 -5.17 3.66 6.84
C LEU A 216 -6.66 4.03 6.79
N HIS A 217 -7.43 3.58 7.78
CA HIS A 217 -8.84 3.96 7.90
C HIS A 217 -9.02 5.47 8.10
N ALA A 218 -8.11 6.14 8.81
CA ALA A 218 -8.12 7.59 8.91
C ALA A 218 -7.81 8.26 7.56
N SER A 219 -6.79 7.80 6.80
CA SER A 219 -6.44 8.32 5.47
C SER A 219 -7.64 8.28 4.52
N ILE A 220 -8.33 7.14 4.43
CA ILE A 220 -9.53 6.97 3.58
C ILE A 220 -10.65 7.95 3.99
N ASN A 221 -10.88 8.08 5.30
CA ASN A 221 -11.89 8.99 5.84
C ASN A 221 -11.54 10.48 5.62
N ILE A 222 -10.26 10.83 5.55
CA ILE A 222 -9.81 12.18 5.19
C ILE A 222 -10.01 12.41 3.69
N HIS A 223 -9.62 11.46 2.83
CA HIS A 223 -9.81 11.55 1.39
C HIS A 223 -11.28 11.79 1.01
N LEU A 224 -12.21 11.02 1.59
CA LEU A 224 -13.64 11.23 1.32
C LEU A 224 -14.13 12.58 1.86
N SER A 225 -13.58 13.07 2.97
CA SER A 225 -13.97 14.37 3.55
C SER A 225 -13.42 15.55 2.74
N ALA A 226 -12.19 15.44 2.24
CA ALA A 226 -11.51 16.47 1.44
C ALA A 226 -12.02 16.51 -0.01
N ARG A 227 -12.45 15.36 -0.54
CA ARG A 227 -12.97 15.20 -1.91
C ARG A 227 -14.41 14.67 -1.85
N TYR A 228 -15.28 15.45 -1.21
CA TYR A 228 -16.69 15.13 -1.04
C TYR A 228 -17.53 15.62 -2.22
N LEU A 229 -18.62 14.93 -2.53
CA LEU A 229 -19.62 15.40 -3.51
C LEU A 229 -20.55 16.40 -2.83
N LEU A 230 -20.25 17.70 -2.98
CA LEU A 230 -20.98 18.78 -2.30
C LEU A 230 -22.33 19.06 -2.95
N GLN A 231 -22.39 18.96 -4.28
CA GLN A 231 -23.60 19.18 -5.06
C GLN A 231 -23.68 18.18 -6.20
N ASP A 232 -24.84 17.55 -6.33
CA ASP A 232 -25.18 16.64 -7.42
C ASP A 232 -26.46 17.16 -8.08
N THR A 233 -26.28 18.06 -9.05
CA THR A 233 -27.39 18.59 -9.87
C THR A 233 -27.38 17.91 -11.24
N TRP A 234 -28.48 17.98 -11.98
CA TRP A 234 -28.54 17.42 -13.33
C TRP A 234 -27.51 18.01 -14.31
N SER A 235 -27.06 19.25 -14.08
CA SER A 235 -26.12 19.95 -14.96
C SER A 235 -24.67 19.92 -14.49
N GLU A 236 -24.43 19.87 -13.17
CA GLU A 236 -23.08 20.01 -12.62
C GLU A 236 -22.89 19.18 -11.34
N LYS A 237 -21.71 18.58 -11.23
CA LYS A 237 -21.22 17.91 -10.02
C LYS A 237 -20.08 18.71 -9.43
N LYS A 238 -20.25 19.18 -8.20
CA LYS A 238 -19.22 19.93 -7.48
C LYS A 238 -18.55 19.07 -6.43
N TRP A 239 -17.25 18.85 -6.60
CA TRP A 239 -16.41 18.13 -5.64
C TRP A 239 -15.59 19.12 -4.83
N GLY A 240 -15.43 18.86 -3.53
CA GLY A 240 -14.61 19.72 -2.67
C GLY A 240 -14.61 19.30 -1.20
N PRO A 241 -13.94 20.09 -0.34
CA PRO A 241 -13.82 19.77 1.07
C PRO A 241 -15.14 19.98 1.81
N ASN A 242 -15.61 18.92 2.48
CA ASN A 242 -16.73 18.97 3.40
C ASN A 242 -16.21 19.04 4.85
N VAL A 243 -16.15 20.26 5.37
CA VAL A 243 -15.64 20.54 6.72
C VAL A 243 -16.50 19.87 7.79
N THR A 244 -17.82 19.81 7.59
CA THR A 244 -18.74 19.17 8.55
C THR A 244 -18.49 17.67 8.65
N GLU A 245 -18.29 16.98 7.52
CA GLU A 245 -17.93 15.55 7.51
C GLU A 245 -16.58 15.30 8.21
N PHE A 246 -15.58 16.15 7.94
CA PHE A 246 -14.28 16.06 8.60
C PHE A 246 -14.40 16.23 10.12
N GLN A 247 -15.12 17.26 10.58
CA GLN A 247 -15.32 17.53 12.01
C GLN A 247 -16.07 16.39 12.70
N GLN A 248 -17.13 15.84 12.08
CA GLN A 248 -17.87 14.71 12.67
C GLN A 248 -16.99 13.47 12.88
N ARG A 249 -15.93 13.30 12.09
CA ARG A 249 -15.03 12.13 12.16
C ARG A 249 -13.79 12.35 13.01
N PHE A 250 -13.31 13.60 13.10
CA PHE A 250 -11.98 13.91 13.68
C PHE A 250 -11.98 15.00 14.75
N ASP A 251 -13.07 15.74 14.94
CA ASP A 251 -13.11 16.78 15.97
C ASP A 251 -13.03 16.19 17.38
N GLU A 252 -12.16 16.75 18.22
CA GLU A 252 -11.89 16.25 19.56
C GLU A 252 -13.15 16.21 20.43
N VAL A 253 -13.97 17.26 20.39
CA VAL A 253 -15.15 17.39 21.23
C VAL A 253 -16.25 16.45 20.73
N ILE A 254 -16.51 16.45 19.42
CA ILE A 254 -17.57 15.62 18.83
C ILE A 254 -17.26 14.12 19.01
N THR A 255 -16.00 13.74 18.83
CA THR A 255 -15.56 12.35 18.88
C THR A 255 -15.09 11.90 20.26
N LYS A 256 -15.16 12.77 21.29
CA LYS A 256 -14.70 12.49 22.65
C LYS A 256 -13.23 12.05 22.71
N GLY A 257 -12.37 12.71 21.94
CA GLY A 257 -10.93 12.47 21.87
C GLY A 257 -10.48 11.36 20.91
N GLU A 258 -11.40 10.64 20.26
CA GLU A 258 -11.06 9.56 19.32
C GLU A 258 -10.51 10.09 17.98
N GLY A 259 -11.00 11.24 17.52
CA GLY A 259 -10.57 11.90 16.30
C GLY A 259 -9.07 12.22 16.29
N PRO A 260 -8.55 12.98 17.28
CA PRO A 260 -7.12 13.23 17.40
C PRO A 260 -6.27 11.94 17.51
N ARG A 261 -6.77 10.89 18.19
CA ARG A 261 -6.07 9.60 18.25
C ARG A 261 -5.94 8.94 16.88
N ARG A 262 -6.99 8.98 16.05
CA ARG A 262 -6.96 8.47 14.68
C ARG A 262 -5.97 9.26 13.81
N LEU A 263 -5.89 10.58 13.99
CA LEU A 263 -4.89 11.41 13.31
C LEU A 263 -3.47 11.05 13.74
N LYS A 264 -3.21 10.85 15.04
CA LYS A 264 -1.90 10.34 15.51
C LYS A 264 -1.54 8.97 14.90
N ASN A 265 -2.53 8.11 14.66
CA ASN A 265 -2.31 6.82 13.98
C ASN A 265 -2.02 6.99 12.48
N LEU A 266 -2.58 8.02 11.83
CA LEU A 266 -2.23 8.38 10.46
C LEU A 266 -0.77 8.82 10.37
N TYR A 267 -0.32 9.73 11.25
CA TYR A 267 1.09 10.11 11.29
C TYR A 267 2.01 8.92 11.57
N PHE A 268 1.59 7.99 12.43
CA PHE A 268 2.34 6.76 12.65
C PHE A 268 2.47 5.90 11.39
N LEU A 269 1.37 5.69 10.65
CA LEU A 269 1.40 5.00 9.36
C LEU A 269 2.35 5.70 8.38
N TYR A 270 2.24 7.02 8.23
CA TYR A 270 3.10 7.83 7.36
C TYR A 270 4.57 7.65 7.72
N LEU A 271 4.94 7.68 9.00
CA LEU A 271 6.34 7.51 9.43
C LEU A 271 6.87 6.10 9.16
N ILE A 272 6.03 5.06 9.29
CA ILE A 272 6.41 3.68 8.98
C ILE A 272 6.68 3.51 7.49
N GLU A 273 5.82 4.04 6.62
CA GLU A 273 6.02 3.99 5.17
C GLU A 273 7.21 4.87 4.73
N LEU A 274 7.36 6.07 5.30
CA LEU A 274 8.52 6.94 5.07
C LEU A 274 9.84 6.22 5.46
N ARG A 275 9.83 5.49 6.58
CA ARG A 275 10.98 4.69 7.01
C ARG A 275 11.28 3.57 6.01
N ALA A 276 10.26 2.86 5.54
CA ALA A 276 10.45 1.84 4.51
C ALA A 276 11.06 2.44 3.23
N LEU A 277 10.56 3.59 2.77
CA LEU A 277 11.13 4.32 1.64
C LEU A 277 12.61 4.69 1.87
N SER A 278 12.97 5.17 3.05
CA SER A 278 14.37 5.49 3.36
C SER A 278 15.28 4.26 3.34
N LYS A 279 14.77 3.09 3.72
CA LYS A 279 15.53 1.84 3.83
C LYS A 279 15.67 1.09 2.52
N VAL A 280 14.71 1.22 1.60
CA VAL A 280 14.76 0.58 0.28
C VAL A 280 15.62 1.34 -0.73
N LEU A 281 16.12 2.54 -0.41
CA LEU A 281 16.97 3.33 -1.31
C LEU A 281 18.11 2.54 -2.00
N PRO A 282 18.91 1.69 -1.30
CA PRO A 282 19.99 0.93 -1.93
C PRO A 282 19.51 -0.01 -3.06
N PHE A 283 18.28 -0.51 -2.97
CA PHE A 283 17.69 -1.35 -4.01
C PHE A 283 17.50 -0.58 -5.33
N PHE A 284 17.11 0.69 -5.25
CA PHE A 284 16.82 1.55 -6.40
C PHE A 284 18.07 2.26 -6.98
N GLU A 285 19.11 2.46 -6.17
CA GLU A 285 20.40 3.04 -6.60
C GLU A 285 21.17 2.11 -7.56
N ARG A 286 20.87 0.81 -7.55
CA ARG A 286 21.52 -0.19 -8.40
C ARG A 286 21.38 0.15 -9.88
N THR A 287 22.48 -0.02 -10.61
CA THR A 287 22.54 0.23 -12.06
C THR A 287 21.68 -0.76 -12.85
N SER A 288 21.49 -1.96 -12.34
CA SER A 288 20.66 -3.03 -12.94
C SER A 288 19.16 -2.82 -12.78
N PHE A 289 18.72 -1.89 -11.92
CA PHE A 289 17.31 -1.61 -11.72
C PHE A 289 16.79 -0.60 -12.76
N HIS A 290 15.68 -0.92 -13.42
CA HIS A 290 15.07 -0.09 -14.46
C HIS A 290 13.56 0.04 -14.27
N LEU A 291 13.03 1.26 -14.44
CA LEU A 291 11.59 1.54 -14.45
C LEU A 291 11.03 1.42 -15.86
N TYR A 292 11.08 0.21 -16.43
CA TYR A 292 10.79 0.01 -17.86
C TYR A 292 9.33 0.33 -18.22
N THR A 293 9.11 1.32 -19.09
CA THR A 293 7.81 1.63 -19.70
C THR A 293 7.79 1.47 -21.22
N GLY A 294 8.98 1.37 -21.83
CA GLY A 294 9.18 1.27 -23.27
C GLY A 294 9.98 2.45 -23.85
N ASN A 295 10.14 3.54 -23.10
CA ASN A 295 10.95 4.70 -23.49
C ASN A 295 12.14 4.88 -22.54
N GLN A 296 13.33 4.47 -22.97
CA GLN A 296 14.55 4.46 -22.14
C GLN A 296 14.95 5.83 -21.58
N SER A 297 14.79 6.91 -22.37
CA SER A 297 15.14 8.27 -21.92
C SER A 297 14.19 8.75 -20.84
N TYR A 298 12.89 8.49 -21.02
CA TYR A 298 11.86 8.82 -20.04
C TYR A 298 12.02 7.97 -18.76
N ASP A 299 12.27 6.66 -18.91
CA ASP A 299 12.47 5.74 -17.78
C ASP A 299 13.67 6.16 -16.89
N ALA A 300 14.74 6.67 -17.51
CA ALA A 300 15.90 7.20 -16.79
C ALA A 300 15.57 8.49 -16.03
N GLU A 301 14.76 9.38 -16.62
CA GLU A 301 14.28 10.60 -15.95
C GLU A 301 13.40 10.26 -14.74
N ILE A 302 12.44 9.35 -14.90
CA ILE A 302 11.56 8.92 -13.80
C ILE A 302 12.38 8.20 -12.71
N LYS A 303 13.42 7.44 -13.07
CA LYS A 303 14.34 6.84 -12.08
C LYS A 303 15.07 7.91 -11.28
N ASN A 304 15.52 9.00 -11.90
CA ASN A 304 16.16 10.10 -11.18
C ASN A 304 15.18 10.83 -10.24
N GLN A 305 13.94 11.06 -10.67
CA GLN A 305 12.90 11.65 -9.82
C GLN A 305 12.56 10.75 -8.62
N LEU A 306 12.48 9.43 -8.85
CA LEU A 306 12.31 8.43 -7.80
C LEU A 306 13.45 8.48 -6.78
N LEU A 307 14.70 8.52 -7.24
CA LEU A 307 15.87 8.62 -6.36
C LEU A 307 15.87 9.93 -5.55
N GLU A 308 15.48 11.05 -6.15
CA GLU A 308 15.34 12.32 -5.43
C GLU A 308 14.34 12.21 -4.27
N VAL A 309 13.16 11.61 -4.52
CA VAL A 309 12.15 11.36 -3.47
C VAL A 309 12.71 10.46 -2.36
N LEU A 310 13.44 9.40 -2.71
CA LEU A 310 14.03 8.48 -1.73
C LEU A 310 15.17 9.10 -0.91
N HIS A 311 16.01 9.93 -1.54
CA HIS A 311 17.04 10.70 -0.84
C HIS A 311 16.41 11.72 0.12
N LEU A 312 15.32 12.38 -0.28
CA LEU A 312 14.57 13.26 0.61
C LEU A 312 13.99 12.47 1.80
N ALA A 313 13.39 11.30 1.57
CA ALA A 313 12.90 10.44 2.64
C ALA A 313 14.02 10.04 3.61
N LYS A 314 15.20 9.69 3.10
CA LYS A 314 16.39 9.38 3.92
C LYS A 314 16.96 10.59 4.68
N SER A 315 16.78 11.80 4.17
CA SER A 315 17.24 13.04 4.82
C SER A 315 16.40 13.44 6.03
N PHE A 316 15.20 12.88 6.17
CA PHE A 316 14.33 13.19 7.31
C PHE A 316 14.92 12.58 8.59
N PRO A 317 15.13 13.36 9.67
CA PRO A 317 15.74 12.89 10.91
C PRO A 317 14.75 12.06 11.72
N LEU A 318 14.46 10.85 11.24
CA LEU A 318 13.59 9.91 11.93
C LEU A 318 14.39 9.16 12.99
N HIS A 319 14.16 9.48 14.26
CA HIS A 319 14.63 8.68 15.38
C HIS A 319 13.56 7.65 15.73
N PHE A 320 13.73 6.42 15.24
CA PHE A 320 12.89 5.28 15.58
C PHE A 320 13.71 4.32 16.44
N ASP A 321 13.16 3.83 17.55
CA ASP A 321 13.82 2.78 18.34
C ASP A 321 13.63 1.44 17.62
N GLU A 322 14.55 1.14 16.72
CA GLU A 322 14.58 -0.03 15.83
C GLU A 322 14.49 -1.36 16.60
N ASN A 323 15.02 -1.38 17.84
CA ASN A 323 15.02 -2.54 18.73
C ASN A 323 13.62 -2.88 19.29
N SER A 324 12.64 -1.99 19.17
CA SER A 324 11.33 -2.16 19.80
C SER A 324 10.28 -2.89 18.94
N LEU A 325 10.46 -2.95 17.61
CA LEU A 325 9.43 -3.45 16.68
C LEU A 325 9.93 -4.40 15.58
N PHE A 326 11.16 -4.24 15.08
CA PHE A 326 11.63 -5.00 13.90
C PHE A 326 13.01 -5.67 14.11
N ALA A 327 13.82 -5.18 15.05
CA ALA A 327 15.14 -5.74 15.38
C ALA A 327 15.16 -6.60 16.66
N GLY A 328 14.13 -7.45 16.84
CA GLY A 328 14.13 -8.50 17.88
C GLY A 328 15.06 -9.68 17.56
N ASN A 329 15.12 -10.69 18.43
CA ASN A 329 15.82 -11.95 18.17
C ASN A 329 15.42 -12.51 16.79
N THR A 330 16.37 -13.00 15.99
CA THR A 330 16.16 -13.40 14.57
C THR A 330 14.97 -14.34 14.36
N SER A 331 14.69 -15.21 15.32
CA SER A 331 13.54 -16.13 15.31
C SER A 331 12.18 -15.44 15.56
N GLU A 332 12.15 -14.48 16.48
CA GLU A 332 10.93 -13.71 16.82
C GLU A 332 10.56 -12.75 15.69
N ALA A 333 11.56 -12.07 15.11
CA ALA A 333 11.36 -11.19 13.95
C ALA A 333 10.86 -11.97 12.72
N ALA A 334 11.40 -13.17 12.46
CA ALA A 334 10.94 -14.02 11.37
C ALA A 334 9.50 -14.52 11.57
N LYS A 335 9.15 -14.92 12.80
CA LYS A 335 7.77 -15.31 13.14
C LYS A 335 6.81 -14.14 12.97
N LEU A 336 7.23 -12.95 13.41
CA LEU A 336 6.42 -11.75 13.31
C LEU A 336 6.20 -11.33 11.84
N LYS A 337 7.25 -11.37 11.02
CA LYS A 337 7.17 -11.16 9.57
C LYS A 337 6.08 -12.05 8.96
N GLU A 338 6.10 -13.34 9.28
CA GLU A 338 5.15 -14.32 8.76
C GLU A 338 3.71 -14.08 9.26
N GLU A 339 3.53 -13.71 10.54
CA GLU A 339 2.21 -13.35 11.09
C GLU A 339 1.63 -12.12 10.37
N PHE A 340 2.42 -11.06 10.20
CA PHE A 340 1.99 -9.88 9.43
C PHE A 340 1.66 -10.25 7.99
N ARG A 341 2.50 -11.05 7.32
CA ARG A 341 2.28 -11.51 5.95
C ARG A 341 0.93 -12.22 5.81
N LEU A 342 0.61 -13.13 6.74
CA LEU A 342 -0.67 -13.83 6.75
C LEU A 342 -1.86 -12.89 6.97
N HIS A 343 -1.74 -11.95 7.90
CA HIS A 343 -2.80 -10.96 8.16
C HIS A 343 -3.07 -10.08 6.93
N PHE A 344 -2.04 -9.58 6.25
CA PHE A 344 -2.22 -8.77 5.04
C PHE A 344 -2.78 -9.59 3.87
N LYS A 345 -2.41 -10.87 3.75
CA LYS A 345 -3.03 -11.78 2.79
C LYS A 345 -4.52 -11.97 3.06
N ASN A 346 -4.92 -12.13 4.33
CA ASN A 346 -6.33 -12.22 4.71
C ASN A 346 -7.07 -10.91 4.46
N ILE A 347 -6.46 -9.76 4.78
CA ILE A 347 -7.04 -8.44 4.47
C ILE A 347 -7.27 -8.30 2.96
N SER A 348 -6.33 -8.71 2.12
CA SER A 348 -6.49 -8.70 0.65
C SER A 348 -7.70 -9.51 0.20
N LYS A 349 -7.98 -10.67 0.83
CA LYS A 349 -9.20 -11.47 0.58
C LYS A 349 -10.47 -10.78 1.08
N ILE A 350 -10.40 -10.07 2.21
CA ILE A 350 -11.55 -9.29 2.72
C ILE A 350 -11.88 -8.15 1.75
N MET A 351 -10.89 -7.57 1.06
CA MET A 351 -11.12 -6.54 0.06
C MET A 351 -11.97 -7.06 -1.12
N ASP A 352 -11.93 -8.35 -1.44
CA ASP A 352 -12.80 -8.97 -2.46
C ASP A 352 -14.28 -9.00 -2.07
N CYS A 353 -14.61 -8.62 -0.82
CA CYS A 353 -15.97 -8.45 -0.32
C CYS A 353 -16.46 -7.00 -0.28
N VAL A 354 -15.66 -6.06 -0.80
CA VAL A 354 -16.03 -4.65 -0.85
C VAL A 354 -16.88 -4.41 -2.10
N GLY A 355 -18.18 -4.11 -1.94
CA GLY A 355 -19.09 -3.87 -3.06
C GLY A 355 -18.85 -2.55 -3.83
N CYS A 356 -18.06 -1.64 -3.26
CA CYS A 356 -17.60 -0.41 -3.93
C CYS A 356 -16.31 -0.68 -4.73
N PHE A 357 -16.36 -0.68 -6.06
CA PHE A 357 -15.19 -1.02 -6.89
C PHE A 357 -14.01 -0.06 -6.72
N LYS A 358 -14.24 1.25 -6.64
CA LYS A 358 -13.17 2.22 -6.33
C LYS A 358 -12.56 1.99 -4.95
N CYS A 359 -13.39 1.71 -3.95
CA CYS A 359 -12.93 1.40 -2.60
C CYS A 359 -12.13 0.09 -2.56
N ARG A 360 -12.55 -0.91 -3.36
CA ARG A 360 -11.84 -2.18 -3.53
C ARG A 360 -10.47 -1.97 -4.19
N LEU A 361 -10.41 -1.16 -5.26
CA LEU A 361 -9.17 -0.78 -5.94
C LEU A 361 -8.17 -0.14 -4.97
N TRP A 362 -8.57 0.94 -4.30
CA TRP A 362 -7.70 1.64 -3.35
C TRP A 362 -7.39 0.80 -2.11
N GLY A 363 -8.35 0.02 -1.63
CA GLY A 363 -8.16 -0.92 -0.52
C GLY A 363 -7.11 -1.98 -0.82
N LYS A 364 -7.16 -2.64 -1.99
CA LYS A 364 -6.11 -3.59 -2.42
C LYS A 364 -4.76 -2.90 -2.60
N LEU A 365 -4.73 -1.74 -3.26
CA LEU A 365 -3.49 -0.99 -3.50
C LEU A 365 -2.82 -0.56 -2.18
N GLN A 366 -3.54 0.09 -1.27
CA GLN A 366 -2.98 0.60 -0.03
C GLN A 366 -2.57 -0.52 0.93
N THR A 367 -3.34 -1.62 0.98
CA THR A 367 -2.96 -2.78 1.80
C THR A 367 -1.76 -3.52 1.25
N GLN A 368 -1.62 -3.61 -0.08
CA GLN A 368 -0.40 -4.12 -0.72
C GLN A 368 0.79 -3.21 -0.46
N GLY A 369 0.66 -1.89 -0.63
CA GLY A 369 1.74 -0.94 -0.38
C GLY A 369 2.22 -0.98 1.07
N LEU A 370 1.31 -1.03 2.03
CA LEU A 370 1.64 -1.20 3.44
C LEU A 370 2.29 -2.56 3.74
N GLY A 371 1.81 -3.65 3.13
CA GLY A 371 2.45 -4.96 3.21
C GLY A 371 3.89 -4.94 2.65
N THR A 372 4.10 -4.26 1.52
CA THR A 372 5.43 -4.04 0.93
C THR A 372 6.33 -3.18 1.82
N ALA A 373 5.79 -2.15 2.46
CA ALA A 373 6.54 -1.33 3.42
C ALA A 373 7.04 -2.19 4.59
N LEU A 374 6.19 -3.05 5.14
CA LEU A 374 6.59 -3.99 6.19
C LEU A 374 7.60 -5.02 5.69
N LYS A 375 7.42 -5.58 4.48
CA LYS A 375 8.40 -6.47 3.83
C LYS A 375 9.79 -5.86 3.80
N ILE A 376 9.89 -4.58 3.43
CA ILE A 376 11.14 -3.81 3.42
C ILE A 376 11.73 -3.70 4.83
N LEU A 377 10.92 -3.28 5.81
CA LEU A 377 11.40 -3.07 7.19
C LEU A 377 11.89 -4.37 7.85
N PHE A 378 11.25 -5.50 7.57
CA PHE A 378 11.71 -6.82 8.04
C PHE A 378 12.94 -7.35 7.28
N SER A 379 13.30 -6.73 6.15
CA SER A 379 14.38 -7.18 5.28
C SER A 379 15.60 -6.25 5.30
N GLU A 380 15.70 -5.36 6.28
CA GLU A 380 16.78 -4.36 6.41
C GLU A 380 18.17 -4.98 6.28
N ASN A 381 18.45 -6.05 7.03
CA ASN A 381 19.73 -6.78 6.97
C ASN A 381 20.03 -7.40 5.60
N LEU A 382 19.00 -7.71 4.81
CA LEU A 382 19.15 -8.25 3.45
C LEU A 382 19.41 -7.11 2.47
N ILE A 383 18.71 -5.98 2.63
CA ILE A 383 18.82 -4.80 1.78
C ILE A 383 20.20 -4.15 1.88
N GLU A 384 20.75 -4.04 3.10
CA GLU A 384 22.10 -3.49 3.32
C GLU A 384 23.21 -4.34 2.71
N LYS A 385 22.94 -5.62 2.45
CA LYS A 385 23.90 -6.57 1.86
C LYS A 385 23.72 -6.74 0.35
N ILE A 386 22.81 -6.00 -0.28
CA ILE A 386 22.58 -6.13 -1.73
C ILE A 386 23.83 -5.61 -2.48
N PRO A 387 24.39 -6.39 -3.42
CA PRO A 387 25.52 -5.93 -4.21
C PRO A 387 25.14 -4.74 -5.12
N GLU A 388 26.03 -3.75 -5.20
CA GLU A 388 25.87 -2.56 -6.07
C GLU A 388 25.75 -2.95 -7.55
N SER A 389 26.48 -3.99 -7.96
CA SER A 389 26.48 -4.56 -9.32
C SER A 389 26.17 -6.05 -9.27
N GLY A 390 25.11 -6.48 -9.97
CA GLY A 390 24.70 -7.88 -10.08
C GLY A 390 23.22 -8.12 -9.69
N PRO A 391 22.73 -9.37 -9.76
CA PRO A 391 21.37 -9.73 -9.33
C PRO A 391 21.22 -9.58 -7.81
N SER A 392 20.02 -9.23 -7.35
CA SER A 392 19.73 -9.17 -5.91
C SER A 392 19.35 -10.58 -5.46
N TYR A 393 20.28 -11.28 -4.85
CA TYR A 393 20.01 -12.58 -4.26
C TYR A 393 19.53 -12.35 -2.82
N GLY A 394 18.22 -12.44 -2.59
CA GLY A 394 17.62 -12.41 -1.24
C GLY A 394 16.60 -11.29 -0.97
N PHE A 395 16.50 -10.28 -1.83
CA PHE A 395 15.42 -9.28 -1.73
C PHE A 395 15.01 -8.77 -3.12
N GLN A 396 13.73 -8.91 -3.44
CA GLN A 396 13.17 -8.46 -4.71
C GLN A 396 11.80 -7.81 -4.51
N LEU A 397 11.52 -6.81 -5.34
CA LEU A 397 10.23 -6.16 -5.45
C LEU A 397 9.72 -6.25 -6.88
N THR A 398 8.49 -6.72 -7.02
CA THR A 398 7.77 -6.73 -8.29
C THR A 398 7.33 -5.32 -8.68
N ARG A 399 7.01 -5.09 -9.98
CA ARG A 399 6.40 -3.84 -10.43
C ARG A 399 5.14 -3.49 -9.61
N GLN A 400 4.30 -4.49 -9.32
CA GLN A 400 3.06 -4.25 -8.60
C GLN A 400 3.32 -3.78 -7.16
N GLU A 401 4.26 -4.40 -6.45
CA GLU A 401 4.68 -3.96 -5.10
C GLU A 401 5.27 -2.55 -5.13
N ILE A 402 6.09 -2.21 -6.13
CA ILE A 402 6.67 -0.87 -6.28
C ILE A 402 5.56 0.15 -6.50
N VAL A 403 4.66 -0.08 -7.47
CA VAL A 403 3.54 0.84 -7.74
C VAL A 403 2.65 1.00 -6.51
N ALA A 404 2.35 -0.09 -5.80
CA ALA A 404 1.54 -0.06 -4.59
C ALA A 404 2.22 0.71 -3.45
N LEU A 405 3.52 0.50 -3.22
CA LEU A 405 4.29 1.17 -2.16
C LEU A 405 4.26 2.69 -2.29
N PHE A 406 4.60 3.22 -3.47
CA PHE A 406 4.64 4.68 -3.68
C PHE A 406 3.25 5.30 -3.75
N ASN A 407 2.27 4.61 -4.36
CA ASN A 407 0.90 5.12 -4.39
C ASN A 407 0.24 5.08 -3.00
N ALA A 408 0.51 4.06 -2.18
CA ALA A 408 0.03 3.99 -0.79
C ALA A 408 0.58 5.16 0.02
N PHE A 409 1.89 5.39 -0.04
CA PHE A 409 2.53 6.52 0.63
C PHE A 409 2.04 7.89 0.13
N GLY A 410 1.68 7.98 -1.15
CA GLY A 410 1.08 9.19 -1.73
C GLY A 410 -0.39 9.42 -1.41
N ARG A 411 -1.05 8.52 -0.65
CA ARG A 411 -2.40 8.69 -0.11
C ARG A 411 -2.33 9.09 1.36
#